data_AF-A0AAW8BGH8-F1
#
_entry.id   AF-A0AAW8BGH8-F1
#
_cell.length_a   1.000
_cell.length_b   1.000
_cell.length_c   1.000
_cell.angle_alpha   90.00
_cell.angle_beta   90.00
_cell.angle_gamma   90.00
#
_symmetry.space_group_name_H-M   'P 1'
#
loop_
_entity.id
_entity.type
_entity.pdbx_description
1 polymer ?
#
loop_
_entity_poly.entity_id
_entity_poly.type
_entity_poly.pdbx_seq_one_letter_code
_entity_poly.pdbx_strand_id
1 'polypeptide(L)'
;MAATQRICGFCSTPLPDEADIRRRYCNDTCKAANCSAAARLDGRFEKWTQATAERKRQPMRVGRCVVCDDEFTSKYSGRRYCSNRCGAKASYESRRETAEFWAAHAEHGRRRRARKKTAVVEKFTAAEIFLRDSYRCHICRKKCRASEVVPNPLAPTIDHLIPLSRGGEHTRANVATACFRCNSVKGARGGGEQLAVI
;
A
#
# COMPACT_ATOMS: atom_id res chain seq x y z
N MET A 1 -30.56 -21.67 -15.05
CA MET A 1 -29.27 -22.25 -15.52
C MET A 1 -28.51 -22.68 -14.28
N ALA A 2 -28.19 -23.97 -14.13
CA ALA A 2 -27.49 -24.48 -12.94
C ALA A 2 -26.09 -23.84 -12.88
N ALA A 3 -25.76 -23.20 -11.74
CA ALA A 3 -24.43 -22.66 -11.52
C ALA A 3 -23.43 -23.81 -11.55
N THR A 4 -22.44 -23.76 -12.45
CA THR A 4 -21.40 -24.78 -12.53
C THR A 4 -20.56 -24.72 -11.26
N GLN A 5 -20.73 -25.70 -10.37
CA GLN A 5 -19.98 -25.82 -9.11
C GLN A 5 -18.47 -25.77 -9.43
N ARG A 6 -17.77 -24.78 -8.89
CA ARG A 6 -16.32 -24.62 -9.11
C ARG A 6 -15.56 -25.63 -8.25
N ILE A 7 -14.64 -26.35 -8.88
CA ILE A 7 -13.83 -27.40 -8.23
C ILE A 7 -12.42 -26.91 -7.89
N CYS A 8 -11.84 -27.50 -6.86
CA CYS A 8 -10.46 -27.29 -6.43
C CYS A 8 -9.49 -27.74 -7.52
N GLY A 9 -8.54 -26.89 -7.88
CA GLY A 9 -7.53 -27.20 -8.89
C GLY A 9 -6.51 -28.26 -8.48
N PHE A 10 -6.57 -28.82 -7.26
CA PHE A 10 -5.67 -29.87 -6.78
C PHE A 10 -6.41 -31.18 -6.51
N CYS A 11 -7.37 -31.19 -5.59
CA CYS A 11 -8.10 -32.41 -5.18
C CYS A 11 -9.46 -32.59 -5.86
N SER A 12 -9.84 -31.70 -6.79
CA SER A 12 -11.12 -31.73 -7.53
C SER A 12 -12.40 -31.67 -6.69
N THR A 13 -12.31 -31.45 -5.37
CA THR A 13 -13.49 -31.25 -4.51
C THR A 13 -14.16 -29.89 -4.76
N PRO A 14 -15.46 -29.72 -4.48
CA PRO A 14 -16.13 -28.42 -4.54
C PRO A 14 -15.41 -27.37 -3.69
N LEU A 15 -15.32 -26.14 -4.22
CA LEU A 15 -14.79 -25.01 -3.45
C LEU A 15 -15.80 -24.58 -2.39
N PRO A 16 -15.34 -24.24 -1.17
CA PRO A 16 -16.22 -23.97 -0.02
C PRO A 16 -16.91 -22.60 -0.07
N ASP A 17 -16.50 -21.71 -0.98
CA ASP A 17 -16.99 -20.33 -1.07
C ASP A 17 -17.23 -19.96 -2.53
N GLU A 18 -18.48 -19.70 -2.87
CA GLU A 18 -18.91 -19.32 -4.23
C GLU A 18 -18.70 -17.83 -4.53
N ALA A 19 -18.54 -16.98 -3.50
CA ALA A 19 -18.37 -15.53 -3.67
C ALA A 19 -16.95 -15.17 -4.13
N ASP A 20 -15.92 -15.95 -3.73
CA ASP A 20 -14.55 -15.74 -4.21
C ASP A 20 -14.32 -16.43 -5.56
N ILE A 21 -14.68 -15.71 -6.62
CA ILE A 21 -14.46 -16.12 -8.03
C ILE A 21 -12.99 -16.37 -8.39
N ARG A 22 -12.03 -15.92 -7.58
CA ARG A 22 -10.59 -16.12 -7.81
C ARG A 22 -10.03 -17.30 -7.03
N ARG A 23 -10.75 -17.81 -6.02
CA ARG A 23 -10.33 -18.95 -5.22
C ARG A 23 -10.10 -20.16 -6.12
N ARG A 24 -8.90 -20.74 -6.07
CA ARG A 24 -8.50 -21.86 -6.94
C ARG A 24 -8.34 -23.18 -6.19
N TYR A 25 -8.25 -23.13 -4.87
CA TYR A 25 -8.03 -24.30 -4.01
C TYR A 25 -8.96 -24.23 -2.79
N CYS A 26 -9.39 -25.39 -2.29
CA CYS A 26 -10.27 -25.46 -1.13
C CYS A 26 -9.60 -24.94 0.16
N ASN A 27 -8.29 -25.16 0.32
CA ASN A 27 -7.50 -24.72 1.47
C ASN A 27 -6.01 -24.49 1.12
N ASP A 28 -5.26 -23.93 2.09
CA ASP A 28 -3.83 -23.66 1.93
C ASP A 28 -2.98 -24.93 1.80
N THR A 29 -3.43 -26.05 2.36
CA THR A 29 -2.77 -27.36 2.18
C THR A 29 -2.81 -27.79 0.72
N CYS A 30 -3.96 -27.69 0.05
CA CYS A 30 -4.09 -27.99 -1.38
C CYS A 30 -3.31 -27.01 -2.25
N LYS A 31 -3.25 -25.73 -1.85
CA LYS A 31 -2.43 -24.71 -2.52
C LYS A 31 -0.93 -25.04 -2.40
N ALA A 32 -0.45 -25.40 -1.22
CA ALA A 32 0.93 -25.79 -0.97
C ALA A 32 1.30 -27.10 -1.67
N ALA A 33 0.42 -28.09 -1.65
CA ALA A 33 0.61 -29.36 -2.34
C ALA A 33 0.69 -29.17 -3.87
N ASN A 34 -0.12 -28.30 -4.45
CA ASN A 34 -0.02 -27.92 -5.86
C ASN A 34 1.25 -27.09 -6.19
N CYS A 35 1.92 -26.52 -5.19
CA CYS A 35 3.20 -25.82 -5.35
C CYS A 35 4.41 -26.68 -4.95
N SER A 36 4.19 -27.94 -4.56
CA SER A 36 5.25 -28.88 -4.17
C SER A 36 6.07 -29.37 -5.37
N ALA A 37 7.23 -29.99 -5.10
CA ALA A 37 8.08 -30.58 -6.15
C ALA A 37 7.36 -31.66 -6.97
N ALA A 38 6.44 -32.42 -6.36
CA ALA A 38 5.63 -33.41 -7.05
C ALA A 38 4.63 -32.77 -8.03
N ALA A 39 4.04 -31.62 -7.69
CA ALA A 39 3.14 -30.89 -8.59
C ALA A 39 3.87 -30.22 -9.78
N ARG A 40 5.20 -30.10 -9.73
CA ARG A 40 6.02 -29.66 -10.87
C ARG A 40 6.18 -30.74 -11.95
N LEU A 41 6.02 -32.03 -11.60
CA LEU A 41 6.09 -33.17 -12.53
C LEU A 41 4.82 -33.34 -13.36
N ASP A 42 3.71 -32.74 -12.92
CA ASP A 42 2.37 -32.89 -13.51
C ASP A 42 2.10 -31.88 -14.66
N GLY A 43 3.16 -31.25 -15.20
CA GLY A 43 3.13 -30.32 -16.34
C GLY A 43 2.42 -28.98 -16.12
N ARG A 44 1.63 -28.80 -15.05
CA ARG A 44 0.90 -27.55 -14.74
C ARG A 44 1.83 -26.39 -14.41
N PHE A 45 2.92 -26.66 -13.69
CA PHE A 45 3.95 -25.66 -13.41
C PHE A 45 4.65 -25.23 -14.71
N GLU A 46 4.98 -26.18 -15.58
CA GLU A 46 5.59 -25.91 -16.88
C GLU A 46 4.66 -25.11 -17.81
N LYS A 47 3.37 -25.44 -17.87
CA LYS A 47 2.37 -24.62 -18.58
C LYS A 47 2.28 -23.20 -18.03
N TRP A 48 2.35 -23.02 -16.71
CA TRP A 48 2.33 -21.69 -16.10
C TRP A 48 3.62 -20.90 -16.37
N THR A 49 4.79 -21.55 -16.33
CA THR A 49 6.07 -20.91 -16.65
C THR A 49 6.14 -20.55 -18.13
N GLN A 50 5.68 -21.44 -19.02
CA GLN A 50 5.56 -21.19 -20.46
C GLN A 50 4.60 -20.02 -20.74
N ALA A 51 3.37 -20.03 -20.19
CA ALA A 51 2.43 -18.91 -20.35
C ALA A 51 2.96 -17.60 -19.78
N THR A 52 3.72 -17.65 -18.67
CA THR A 52 4.38 -16.47 -18.09
C THR A 52 5.52 -15.98 -18.98
N ALA A 53 6.30 -16.89 -19.57
CA ALA A 53 7.37 -16.58 -20.53
C ALA A 53 6.79 -15.99 -21.82
N GLU A 54 5.71 -16.56 -22.36
CA GLU A 54 4.96 -16.03 -23.49
C GLU A 54 4.41 -14.62 -23.22
N ARG A 55 3.76 -14.41 -22.07
CA ARG A 55 3.32 -13.07 -21.67
C ARG A 55 4.48 -12.08 -21.54
N LYS A 56 5.67 -12.54 -21.12
CA LYS A 56 6.88 -11.70 -21.10
C LYS A 56 7.38 -11.37 -22.51
N ARG A 57 7.26 -12.31 -23.46
CA ARG A 57 7.64 -12.22 -24.88
C ARG A 57 6.64 -11.42 -25.75
N GLN A 58 5.46 -11.09 -25.23
CA GLN A 58 4.49 -10.27 -25.98
C GLN A 58 5.12 -8.92 -26.39
N PRO A 59 4.91 -8.50 -27.65
CA PRO A 59 5.49 -7.26 -28.15
C PRO A 59 4.91 -6.07 -27.38
N MET A 60 5.78 -5.13 -27.05
CA MET A 60 5.37 -3.86 -26.47
C MET A 60 4.59 -3.08 -27.54
N ARG A 61 3.34 -2.75 -27.23
CA ARG A 61 2.47 -1.98 -28.12
C ARG A 61 2.62 -0.51 -27.80
N VAL A 62 2.77 0.30 -28.83
CA VAL A 62 2.74 1.76 -28.72
C VAL A 62 1.28 2.21 -28.57
N GLY A 63 1.01 3.09 -27.62
CA GLY A 63 -0.28 3.70 -27.37
C GLY A 63 -0.13 5.19 -27.04
N ARG A 64 -1.22 5.94 -27.17
CA ARG A 64 -1.26 7.38 -26.90
C ARG A 64 -2.12 7.65 -25.68
N CYS A 65 -1.58 8.41 -24.72
CA CYS A 65 -2.25 8.66 -23.46
C CYS A 65 -3.40 9.67 -23.64
N VAL A 66 -4.62 9.32 -23.23
CA VAL A 66 -5.78 10.22 -23.40
C VAL A 66 -5.76 11.47 -22.50
N VAL A 67 -4.78 11.60 -21.60
CA VAL A 67 -4.73 12.66 -20.57
C VAL A 67 -3.59 13.65 -20.79
N CYS A 68 -2.44 13.18 -21.27
CA CYS A 68 -1.26 14.01 -21.53
C CYS A 68 -0.79 13.94 -22.97
N ASP A 69 -1.47 13.16 -23.82
CA ASP A 69 -1.14 12.93 -25.23
C ASP A 69 0.22 12.28 -25.51
N ASP A 70 1.03 12.02 -24.47
CA ASP A 70 2.31 11.33 -24.61
C ASP A 70 2.15 9.91 -25.15
N GLU A 71 3.09 9.54 -26.02
CA GLU A 71 3.27 8.18 -26.47
C GLU A 71 3.87 7.30 -25.36
N PHE A 72 3.34 6.09 -25.20
CA PHE A 72 3.84 5.13 -24.22
C PHE A 72 3.76 3.71 -24.77
N THR A 73 4.55 2.81 -24.18
CA THR A 73 4.56 1.40 -24.56
C THR A 73 3.92 0.53 -23.48
N SER A 74 3.15 -0.47 -23.89
CA SER A 74 2.52 -1.42 -22.96
C SER A 74 2.40 -2.84 -23.51
N LYS A 75 2.53 -3.81 -22.62
CA LYS A 75 2.22 -5.23 -22.92
C LYS A 75 0.71 -5.51 -23.01
N TYR A 76 -0.12 -4.61 -22.47
CA TYR A 76 -1.57 -4.78 -22.43
C TYR A 76 -2.23 -4.05 -23.60
N SER A 77 -3.03 -4.77 -24.37
CA SER A 77 -3.91 -4.16 -25.37
C SER A 77 -4.96 -3.27 -24.69
N GLY A 78 -5.27 -2.13 -25.30
CA GLY A 78 -6.32 -1.22 -24.81
C GLY A 78 -5.95 -0.40 -23.58
N ARG A 79 -4.68 -0.37 -23.15
CA ARG A 79 -4.24 0.56 -22.10
C ARG A 79 -4.43 2.00 -22.61
N ARG A 80 -5.11 2.84 -21.83
CA ARG A 80 -5.48 4.22 -22.20
C ARG A 80 -4.58 5.31 -21.63
N TYR A 81 -3.76 4.94 -20.64
CA TYR A 81 -2.99 5.89 -19.84
C TYR A 81 -1.54 5.44 -19.72
N CYS A 82 -0.60 6.37 -19.93
CA CYS A 82 0.84 6.11 -19.83
C CYS A 82 1.29 5.72 -18.41
N SER A 83 0.57 6.18 -17.38
CA SER A 83 0.92 5.97 -15.99
C SER A 83 -0.30 5.89 -15.08
N ASN A 84 -0.11 5.38 -13.86
CA ASN A 84 -1.14 5.42 -12.81
C ASN A 84 -1.57 6.85 -12.49
N ARG A 85 -0.66 7.83 -12.63
CA ARG A 85 -0.97 9.25 -12.43
C ARG A 85 -1.98 9.74 -13.47
N CYS A 86 -1.76 9.47 -14.75
CA CYS A 86 -2.71 9.85 -15.80
C CYS A 86 -4.05 9.13 -15.65
N GLY A 87 -4.05 7.83 -15.30
CA GLY A 87 -5.30 7.11 -15.00
C GLY A 87 -6.06 7.71 -13.81
N ALA A 88 -5.35 8.08 -12.74
CA ALA A 88 -5.95 8.75 -11.59
C ALA A 88 -6.50 10.14 -11.93
N LYS A 89 -5.79 10.92 -12.77
CA LYS A 89 -6.25 12.23 -13.24
C LYS A 89 -7.54 12.10 -14.06
N ALA A 90 -7.60 11.19 -15.03
CA ALA A 90 -8.82 10.94 -15.80
C ALA A 90 -10.00 10.53 -14.91
N SER A 91 -9.75 9.65 -13.93
CA SER A 91 -10.78 9.21 -12.98
C SER A 91 -11.26 10.35 -12.07
N TYR A 92 -10.39 11.28 -11.69
CA TYR A 92 -10.75 12.46 -10.92
C TYR A 92 -11.59 13.43 -11.76
N GLU A 93 -11.14 13.75 -12.98
CA GLU A 93 -11.83 14.67 -13.88
C GLU A 93 -13.22 14.17 -14.28
N SER A 94 -13.40 12.88 -14.53
CA SER A 94 -14.72 12.32 -14.87
C SER A 94 -15.71 12.34 -13.70
N ARG A 95 -15.22 12.41 -12.46
CA ARG A 95 -16.07 12.34 -11.26
C ARG A 95 -16.29 13.70 -10.63
N ARG A 96 -15.37 14.67 -10.81
CA ARG A 96 -15.45 15.98 -10.13
C ARG A 96 -16.66 16.82 -10.53
N GLU A 97 -17.36 16.48 -11.60
CA GLU A 97 -18.57 17.20 -12.02
C GLU A 97 -19.83 16.68 -11.32
N THR A 98 -19.76 15.53 -10.64
CA THR A 98 -20.93 14.97 -9.95
C THR A 98 -21.13 15.56 -8.56
N ALA A 99 -22.38 15.82 -8.18
CA ALA A 99 -22.73 16.26 -6.84
C ALA A 99 -22.30 15.24 -5.76
N GLU A 100 -22.40 13.94 -6.08
CA GLU A 100 -21.97 12.84 -5.21
C GLU A 100 -20.48 12.94 -4.86
N PHE A 101 -19.63 13.30 -5.84
CA PHE A 101 -18.20 13.47 -5.61
C PHE A 101 -17.93 14.56 -4.59
N TRP A 102 -18.54 15.75 -4.75
CA TRP A 102 -18.35 16.86 -3.83
C TRP A 102 -18.97 16.60 -2.45
N ALA A 103 -20.11 15.90 -2.38
CA ALA A 103 -20.70 15.47 -1.11
C ALA A 103 -19.77 14.51 -0.34
N ALA A 104 -19.21 13.52 -1.02
CA ALA A 104 -18.22 12.60 -0.43
C ALA A 104 -16.94 13.34 -0.01
N HIS A 105 -16.47 14.30 -0.81
CA HIS A 105 -15.32 15.14 -0.48
C HIS A 105 -15.57 16.00 0.75
N ALA A 106 -16.74 16.63 0.83
CA ALA A 106 -17.16 17.45 1.97
C ALA A 106 -17.24 16.60 3.24
N GLU A 107 -17.81 15.40 3.16
CA GLU A 107 -17.88 14.46 4.28
C GLU A 107 -16.50 14.01 4.74
N HIS A 108 -15.59 13.65 3.82
CA HIS A 108 -14.21 13.36 4.15
C HIS A 108 -13.53 14.55 4.85
N GLY A 109 -13.78 15.78 4.37
CA GLY A 109 -13.33 17.02 4.99
C GLY A 109 -13.87 17.21 6.41
N ARG A 110 -15.18 16.98 6.62
CA ARG A 110 -15.82 17.02 7.95
C ARG A 110 -15.19 16.01 8.90
N ARG A 111 -15.03 14.75 8.49
CA ARG A 111 -14.36 13.70 9.28
C ARG A 111 -12.93 14.08 9.66
N ARG A 112 -12.15 14.61 8.71
CA ARG A 112 -10.79 15.07 8.96
C ARG A 112 -10.76 16.21 9.97
N ARG A 113 -11.66 17.19 9.86
CA ARG A 113 -11.77 18.31 10.80
C ARG A 113 -12.20 17.84 12.20
N ALA A 114 -13.18 16.95 12.29
CA ALA A 114 -13.62 16.36 13.55
C ALA A 114 -12.45 15.65 14.26
N ARG A 115 -11.70 14.81 13.55
CA ARG A 115 -10.49 14.15 14.08
C ARG A 115 -9.44 15.13 14.60
N LYS A 116 -9.22 16.25 13.90
CA LYS A 116 -8.29 17.29 14.36
C LYS A 116 -8.80 18.02 15.60
N LYS A 117 -10.11 18.29 15.70
CA LYS A 117 -10.72 18.99 16.82
C LYS A 117 -10.67 18.16 18.12
N THR A 118 -10.78 16.85 18.01
CA THR A 118 -10.73 15.93 19.15
C THR A 118 -9.32 15.47 19.50
N ALA A 119 -8.32 15.75 18.66
CA ALA A 119 -6.95 15.31 18.93
C ALA A 119 -6.38 16.07 20.13
N VAL A 120 -5.88 15.34 21.12
CA VAL A 120 -5.11 15.93 22.21
C VAL A 120 -3.80 16.47 21.64
N VAL A 121 -3.49 17.73 21.96
CA VAL A 121 -2.27 18.41 21.53
C VAL A 121 -1.55 18.91 22.77
N GLU A 122 -0.46 18.25 23.11
CA GLU A 122 0.46 18.67 24.14
C GLU A 122 1.49 19.64 23.54
N LYS A 123 1.86 20.69 24.28
CA LYS A 123 2.91 21.61 23.85
C LYS A 123 4.29 21.07 24.21
N PHE A 124 5.12 20.86 23.21
CA PHE A 124 6.53 20.51 23.35
C PHE A 124 7.34 21.02 22.17
N THR A 125 8.64 21.21 22.37
CA THR A 125 9.57 21.50 21.27
C THR A 125 10.14 20.22 20.68
N ALA A 126 10.53 20.24 19.40
CA ALA A 126 11.17 19.07 18.78
C ALA A 126 12.49 18.71 19.49
N ALA A 127 13.23 19.73 19.93
CA ALA A 127 14.49 19.57 20.66
C ALA A 127 14.31 18.77 21.96
N GLU A 128 13.22 18.99 22.71
CA GLU A 128 12.89 18.22 23.92
C GLU A 128 12.77 16.72 23.62
N ILE A 129 12.03 16.35 22.57
CA ILE A 129 11.85 14.94 22.17
C ILE A 129 13.17 14.34 21.68
N PHE A 130 13.94 15.09 20.90
CA PHE A 130 15.23 14.64 20.41
C PHE A 130 16.22 14.39 21.56
N LEU A 131 16.26 15.28 22.55
CA LEU A 131 17.09 15.11 23.74
C LEU A 131 16.63 13.93 24.60
N ARG A 132 15.32 13.80 24.84
CA ARG A 132 14.72 12.66 25.56
C ARG A 132 15.15 11.32 24.95
N ASP A 133 15.10 11.22 23.63
CA ASP A 133 15.44 9.99 22.92
C ASP A 133 16.95 9.87 22.61
N SER A 134 17.80 10.77 23.13
CA SER A 134 19.24 10.83 22.85
C SER A 134 19.58 10.86 21.35
N TYR A 135 18.73 11.53 20.56
CA TYR A 135 18.75 11.58 19.10
C TYR A 135 18.68 10.18 18.45
N ARG A 136 18.26 9.14 19.15
CA ARG A 136 18.22 7.77 18.63
C ARG A 136 16.91 7.54 17.90
N CYS A 137 17.00 7.13 16.64
CA CYS A 137 15.82 6.81 15.84
C CYS A 137 15.10 5.58 16.44
N HIS A 138 13.81 5.68 16.75
CA HIS A 138 13.05 4.54 17.29
C HIS A 138 12.84 3.40 16.28
N ILE A 139 12.90 3.69 14.97
CA ILE A 139 12.69 2.71 13.89
C ILE A 139 13.98 1.91 13.62
N CYS A 140 15.07 2.59 13.24
CA CYS A 140 16.31 1.91 12.88
C CYS A 140 17.30 1.76 14.04
N ARG A 141 16.97 2.32 15.21
CA ARG A 141 17.80 2.35 16.43
C ARG A 141 19.15 3.07 16.26
N LYS A 142 19.45 3.69 15.13
CA LYS A 142 20.71 4.46 14.92
C LYS A 142 20.60 5.89 15.44
N LYS A 143 21.73 6.49 15.79
CA LYS A 143 21.79 7.91 16.19
C LYS A 143 21.58 8.82 14.98
N CYS A 144 20.61 9.72 15.07
CA CYS A 144 20.39 10.80 14.13
C CYS A 144 21.48 11.86 14.34
N ARG A 145 21.82 12.59 13.29
CA ARG A 145 22.83 13.64 13.35
C ARG A 145 22.16 14.97 13.70
N ALA A 146 22.36 15.43 14.93
CA ALA A 146 21.69 16.63 15.46
C ALA A 146 21.93 17.89 14.62
N SER A 147 23.09 18.01 13.98
CA SER A 147 23.46 19.14 13.11
C SER A 147 22.86 19.08 11.71
N GLU A 148 22.29 17.94 11.30
CA GLU A 148 21.76 17.76 9.95
C GLU A 148 20.29 18.18 9.88
N VAL A 149 19.92 18.79 8.76
CA VAL A 149 18.55 19.22 8.47
C VAL A 149 17.94 18.39 7.35
N VAL A 150 16.61 18.29 7.33
CA VAL A 150 15.86 17.68 6.21
C VAL A 150 16.24 18.43 4.92
N PRO A 151 16.55 17.73 3.80
CA PRO A 151 16.27 16.32 3.51
C PRO A 151 17.42 15.33 3.76
N ASN A 152 18.41 15.66 4.59
CA ASN A 152 19.47 14.69 4.93
C ASN A 152 18.84 13.41 5.54
N PRO A 153 19.16 12.20 5.02
CA PRO A 153 18.62 10.93 5.52
C PRO A 153 18.73 10.71 7.04
N LEU A 154 19.77 11.27 7.67
CA LEU A 154 20.09 11.13 9.09
C LEU A 154 19.62 12.32 9.93
N ALA A 155 18.98 13.33 9.33
CA ALA A 155 18.39 14.44 10.08
C ALA A 155 17.30 13.90 11.03
N PRO A 156 17.28 14.35 12.30
CA PRO A 156 16.24 13.99 13.25
C PRO A 156 14.90 14.63 12.85
N THR A 157 13.83 13.87 12.96
CA THR A 157 12.46 14.32 12.71
C THR A 157 11.54 13.79 13.80
N ILE A 158 10.45 14.50 14.07
CA ILE A 158 9.38 14.02 14.95
C ILE A 158 8.51 13.04 14.15
N ASP A 159 8.43 11.80 14.63
CA ASP A 159 7.53 10.79 14.09
C ASP A 159 6.42 10.49 15.09
N HIS A 160 5.17 10.51 14.61
CA HIS A 160 4.03 10.06 15.40
C HIS A 160 3.93 8.54 15.30
N LEU A 161 4.05 7.84 16.43
CA LEU A 161 3.97 6.39 16.52
C LEU A 161 2.67 5.90 15.87
N ILE A 162 1.55 6.47 16.32
CA ILE A 162 0.26 6.42 15.65
C ILE A 162 0.11 7.69 14.81
N PRO A 163 0.02 7.61 13.46
CA PRO A 163 -0.11 8.80 12.63
C PRO A 163 -1.36 9.63 12.96
N LEU A 164 -1.23 10.97 12.92
CA LEU A 164 -2.36 11.90 13.12
C LEU A 164 -3.54 11.61 12.18
N SER A 165 -3.26 11.20 10.94
CA SER A 165 -4.31 10.84 9.96
C SER A 165 -5.14 9.62 10.38
N ARG A 166 -4.61 8.79 11.28
CA ARG A 166 -5.26 7.61 11.86
C ARG A 166 -5.77 7.82 13.28
N GLY A 167 -5.85 9.06 13.73
CA GLY A 167 -6.37 9.41 15.05
C GLY A 167 -5.34 9.35 16.17
N GLY A 168 -4.04 9.26 15.85
CA GLY A 168 -3.00 9.46 16.85
C GLY A 168 -3.01 10.90 17.37
N GLU A 169 -2.61 11.08 18.62
CA GLU A 169 -2.55 12.36 19.30
C GLU A 169 -1.20 13.05 19.07
N HIS A 170 -1.13 14.37 19.31
CA HIS A 170 0.16 15.08 19.33
C HIS A 170 0.62 15.25 20.78
N THR A 171 1.00 14.14 21.41
CA THR A 171 1.44 14.07 22.81
C THR A 171 2.86 13.51 22.88
N ARG A 172 3.59 13.80 23.96
CA ARG A 172 4.93 13.25 24.20
C ARG A 172 4.92 11.72 24.17
N ALA A 173 3.82 11.09 24.59
CA ALA A 173 3.62 9.64 24.56
C ALA A 173 3.48 9.06 23.14
N ASN A 174 2.92 9.82 22.19
CA ASN A 174 2.69 9.36 20.82
C ASN A 174 3.75 9.87 19.82
N VAL A 175 4.79 10.58 20.28
CA VAL A 175 5.89 11.03 19.41
C VAL A 175 7.23 10.45 19.83
N ALA A 176 8.08 10.18 18.85
CA ALA A 176 9.44 9.74 19.04
C ALA A 176 10.36 10.28 17.93
N THR A 177 11.66 10.28 18.21
CA THR A 177 12.69 10.69 17.26
C THR A 177 12.84 9.65 16.16
N ALA A 178 12.78 10.07 14.90
CA ALA A 178 13.07 9.22 13.76
C ALA A 178 14.01 9.91 12.77
N CYS A 179 14.87 9.13 12.11
CA CYS A 179 15.68 9.63 11.00
C CYS A 179 14.77 10.02 9.82
N PHE A 180 15.08 11.10 9.09
CA PHE A 180 14.26 11.57 7.98
C PHE A 180 13.97 10.46 6.96
N ARG A 181 14.97 9.64 6.62
CA ARG A 181 14.78 8.46 5.73
C ARG A 181 13.77 7.48 6.30
N CYS A 182 13.90 7.14 7.59
CA CYS A 182 13.08 6.17 8.28
C CYS A 182 11.62 6.64 8.34
N ASN A 183 11.42 7.89 8.75
CA ASN A 183 10.12 8.53 8.83
C ASN A 183 9.46 8.65 7.44
N SER A 184 10.23 9.05 6.42
CA SER A 184 9.76 9.12 5.03
C SER A 184 9.33 7.75 4.48
N VAL A 185 10.11 6.70 4.78
CA VAL A 185 9.77 5.32 4.40
C VAL A 185 8.53 4.85 5.14
N LYS A 186 8.36 5.15 6.43
CA LYS A 186 7.15 4.80 7.22
C LYS A 186 5.90 5.48 6.67
N GLY A 187 5.95 6.80 6.51
CA GLY A 187 4.81 7.62 6.10
C GLY A 187 3.59 7.42 7.01
N ALA A 188 2.38 7.45 6.42
CA ALA A 188 1.14 7.22 7.16
C ALA A 188 0.83 5.73 7.43
N ARG A 189 1.77 4.80 7.20
CA ARG A 189 1.47 3.36 7.25
C ARG A 189 1.31 2.77 8.64
N GLY A 190 1.54 3.54 9.72
CA GLY A 190 1.19 3.23 11.12
C GLY A 190 1.22 1.74 11.43
N GLY A 191 2.40 1.19 11.65
CA GLY A 191 2.59 -0.25 11.81
C GLY A 191 2.18 -0.71 13.21
N GLY A 192 1.29 -1.71 13.27
CA GLY A 192 0.87 -2.37 14.51
C GLY A 192 1.99 -3.12 15.25
N GLU A 193 3.20 -3.22 14.69
CA GLU A 193 4.37 -3.83 15.34
C GLU A 193 5.15 -2.87 16.27
N GLN A 194 4.76 -1.59 16.34
CA GLN A 194 5.47 -0.58 17.15
C GLN A 194 5.00 -0.48 18.62
N LEU A 195 4.06 -1.34 19.05
CA LEU A 195 3.54 -1.36 20.43
C LEU A 195 4.40 -2.18 21.42
N ALA A 196 5.55 -2.72 21.00
CA ALA A 196 6.43 -3.47 21.88
C ALA A 196 7.50 -2.58 22.54
N VAL A 197 7.09 -1.68 23.44
CA VAL A 197 7.93 -1.25 24.58
C VAL A 197 7.00 -0.87 25.73
N ILE A 198 6.67 -1.84 26.57
CA ILE A 198 6.69 -1.64 28.03
C ILE A 198 8.01 -2.27 28.47
#